data_AF-A0A832FEI6-F1
#
_entry.id   AF-A0A832FEI6-F1
#
_cell.length_a   1.000
_cell.length_b   1.000
_cell.length_c   1.000
_cell.angle_alpha   90.00
_cell.angle_beta   90.00
_cell.angle_gamma   90.00
#
_symmetry.space_group_name_H-M   'P 1'
#
loop_
_entity.id
_entity.type
_entity.pdbx_description
1 polymer ?
#
loop_
_entity_poly.entity_id
_entity_poly.type
_entity_poly.pdbx_seq_one_letter_code
_entity_poly.pdbx_strand_id
1 'polypeptide(L)'
;YELDYRFYPIIFDTVDWCNDVVMAVPGTPCPVLFGLRGEEAGALKRALSIVKTEPWDKMEIFLTNHATDMHIIESSEVKNFRSYRITGEVANKPYDIPGGHVFFELRIPSGILKCAAFEPTKQFRNVIRSLLPGDVVEVYGSVKKETLNLEKIRIMRLKNEVIELNPLCPICGKRMESAGKGQGFRCKVCKTKAGEKCRMEIPRKISTGYYEVPPCARRHLTKPLIRMNVSERHIFR
;
A
#
# COMPACT_ATOMS: atom_id res chain seq x y z
N TYR A 1 -19.86 3.97 -11.81
CA TYR A 1 -19.02 3.06 -12.60
C TYR A 1 -18.91 3.46 -14.07
N GLU A 2 -20.00 3.54 -14.84
CA GLU A 2 -19.94 3.90 -16.26
C GLU A 2 -19.22 5.24 -16.54
N LEU A 3 -19.51 6.28 -15.75
CA LEU A 3 -18.80 7.56 -15.82
C LEU A 3 -17.28 7.39 -15.63
N ASP A 4 -16.87 6.65 -14.60
CA ASP A 4 -15.46 6.42 -14.31
C ASP A 4 -14.78 5.62 -15.44
N TYR A 5 -15.46 4.62 -16.00
CA TYR A 5 -14.95 3.85 -17.14
C TYR A 5 -14.68 4.76 -18.37
N ARG A 6 -15.56 5.73 -18.64
CA ARG A 6 -15.47 6.62 -19.80
C ARG A 6 -14.48 7.78 -19.62
N PHE A 7 -14.35 8.31 -18.39
CA PHE A 7 -13.61 9.56 -18.15
C PHE A 7 -12.30 9.37 -17.39
N TYR A 8 -12.02 8.20 -16.82
CA TYR A 8 -10.72 7.95 -16.18
C TYR A 8 -9.58 8.00 -17.22
N PRO A 9 -8.47 8.71 -16.96
CA PRO A 9 -8.08 9.35 -15.70
C PRO A 9 -8.41 10.85 -15.58
N ILE A 10 -9.09 11.46 -16.56
CA ILE A 10 -9.45 12.89 -16.57
C ILE A 10 -10.37 13.21 -15.38
N ILE A 11 -11.32 12.31 -15.09
CA ILE A 11 -12.09 12.30 -13.84
C ILE A 11 -11.63 11.08 -13.06
N PHE A 12 -11.32 11.28 -11.77
CA PHE A 12 -10.69 10.26 -10.95
C PHE A 12 -11.30 10.24 -9.54
N ASP A 13 -10.99 9.20 -8.76
CA ASP A 13 -11.45 8.98 -7.38
C ASP A 13 -12.98 9.10 -7.21
N THR A 14 -13.72 8.78 -8.26
CA THR A 14 -15.19 8.86 -8.26
C THR A 14 -15.82 7.58 -7.72
N VAL A 15 -15.17 6.44 -7.96
CA VAL A 15 -15.56 5.12 -7.47
C VAL A 15 -14.33 4.33 -7.05
N ASP A 16 -14.57 3.29 -6.25
CA ASP A 16 -13.61 2.26 -5.88
C ASP A 16 -14.10 0.93 -6.46
N TRP A 17 -13.47 0.44 -7.54
CA TRP A 17 -13.95 -0.78 -8.22
C TRP A 17 -13.65 -2.03 -7.39
N CYS A 18 -12.45 -2.13 -6.81
CA CYS A 18 -12.06 -3.23 -5.94
C CYS A 18 -12.96 -3.41 -4.71
N ASN A 19 -13.51 -2.33 -4.16
CA ASN A 19 -14.35 -2.38 -2.96
C ASN A 19 -15.85 -2.21 -3.23
N ASP A 20 -16.24 -2.04 -4.49
CA ASP A 20 -17.60 -1.74 -4.93
C ASP A 20 -18.24 -0.54 -4.19
N VAL A 21 -17.55 0.61 -4.17
CA VAL A 21 -18.02 1.83 -3.48
C VAL A 21 -18.07 3.05 -4.40
N VAL A 22 -19.15 3.83 -4.31
CA VAL A 22 -19.23 5.16 -4.93
C VAL A 22 -18.65 6.21 -3.99
N MET A 23 -17.55 6.86 -4.40
CA MET A 23 -16.81 7.81 -3.57
C MET A 23 -17.24 9.26 -3.74
N ALA A 24 -17.85 9.59 -4.86
CA ALA A 24 -18.33 10.93 -5.14
C ALA A 24 -19.55 11.35 -4.31
N VAL A 25 -20.25 10.42 -3.66
CA VAL A 25 -21.47 10.70 -2.90
C VAL A 25 -21.13 10.77 -1.40
N PRO A 26 -21.46 11.87 -0.70
CA PRO A 26 -21.20 11.98 0.72
C PRO A 26 -22.17 11.12 1.55
N GLY A 27 -21.69 10.58 2.67
CA GLY A 27 -22.49 9.86 3.66
C GLY A 27 -22.98 10.73 4.82
N THR A 28 -23.24 12.02 4.59
CA THR A 28 -23.57 12.99 5.64
C THR A 28 -24.83 13.79 5.30
N PRO A 29 -25.56 14.32 6.30
CA PRO A 29 -26.78 15.11 6.08
C PRO A 29 -26.44 16.55 5.63
N CYS A 30 -25.70 16.68 4.54
CA CYS A 30 -25.27 17.96 3.97
C CYS A 30 -25.96 18.20 2.61
N PRO A 31 -25.95 19.44 2.08
CA PRO A 31 -26.64 19.76 0.83
C PRO A 31 -25.91 19.26 -0.44
N VAL A 32 -24.75 18.61 -0.30
CA VAL A 32 -23.96 18.14 -1.43
C VAL A 32 -24.53 16.82 -1.92
N LEU A 33 -25.04 16.79 -3.16
CA LEU A 33 -25.54 15.56 -3.76
C LEU A 33 -24.41 14.61 -4.18
N PHE A 34 -23.40 15.14 -4.89
CA PHE A 34 -22.15 14.46 -5.18
C PHE A 34 -21.05 15.47 -5.54
N GLY A 35 -19.79 15.04 -5.49
CA GLY A 35 -18.64 15.81 -5.94
C GLY A 35 -17.74 14.98 -6.84
N LEU A 36 -17.51 15.45 -8.07
CA LEU A 36 -16.56 14.85 -9.01
C LEU A 36 -15.22 15.58 -8.93
N ARG A 37 -14.12 14.83 -9.03
CA ARG A 37 -12.75 15.38 -9.13
C ARG A 37 -12.21 15.11 -10.52
N GLY A 38 -11.63 16.13 -11.15
CA GLY A 38 -11.03 15.97 -12.48
C GLY A 38 -10.14 17.12 -12.89
N GLU A 39 -9.46 16.94 -14.00
CA GLU A 39 -8.46 17.89 -14.54
C GLU A 39 -9.10 19.00 -15.41
N GLU A 40 -10.25 18.71 -16.02
CA GLU A 40 -10.86 19.59 -17.02
C GLU A 40 -12.31 19.92 -16.67
N ALA A 41 -12.64 21.21 -16.59
CA ALA A 41 -14.01 21.68 -16.37
C ALA A 41 -14.97 21.17 -17.46
N GLY A 42 -14.53 21.08 -18.71
CA GLY A 42 -15.32 20.53 -19.82
C GLY A 42 -15.65 19.06 -19.64
N ALA A 43 -14.69 18.24 -19.15
CA ALA A 43 -14.94 16.84 -18.86
C ALA A 43 -15.94 16.67 -17.72
N LEU A 44 -15.80 17.45 -16.63
CA LEU A 44 -16.76 17.43 -15.51
C LEU A 44 -18.19 17.74 -15.97
N LYS A 45 -18.37 18.76 -16.82
CA LYS A 45 -19.68 19.10 -17.39
C LYS A 45 -20.26 17.98 -18.25
N ARG A 46 -19.45 17.36 -19.13
CA ARG A 46 -19.89 16.22 -19.94
C ARG A 46 -20.29 15.03 -19.07
N ALA A 47 -19.59 14.79 -17.98
CA ALA A 47 -19.85 13.69 -17.07
C ALA A 47 -21.27 13.77 -16.48
N LEU A 48 -21.80 14.97 -16.23
CA LEU A 48 -23.16 15.18 -15.70
C LEU A 48 -24.25 14.58 -16.59
N SER A 49 -24.05 14.51 -17.91
CA SER A 49 -25.03 13.91 -18.83
C SER A 49 -25.20 12.40 -18.66
N ILE A 50 -24.28 11.74 -17.94
CA ILE A 50 -24.25 10.29 -17.74
C ILE A 50 -24.68 9.92 -16.32
N VAL A 51 -24.47 10.81 -15.34
CA VAL A 51 -24.87 10.53 -13.95
C VAL A 51 -26.39 10.58 -13.84
N LYS A 52 -26.98 9.52 -13.31
CA LYS A 52 -28.39 9.47 -12.93
C LYS A 52 -28.49 9.70 -11.42
N THR A 53 -29.17 10.75 -11.01
CA THR A 53 -29.39 11.13 -9.61
C THR A 53 -30.84 11.53 -9.38
N GLU A 54 -31.19 11.79 -8.12
CA GLU A 54 -32.35 12.63 -7.82
C GLU A 54 -32.17 14.06 -8.37
N PRO A 55 -33.24 14.87 -8.46
CA PRO A 55 -33.16 16.24 -8.94
C PRO A 55 -32.15 17.07 -8.15
N TRP A 56 -31.35 17.87 -8.85
CA TRP A 56 -30.37 18.79 -8.26
C TRP A 56 -30.78 20.24 -8.49
N ASP A 57 -30.47 21.12 -7.54
CA ASP A 57 -30.79 22.55 -7.59
C ASP A 57 -29.64 23.37 -8.20
N LYS A 58 -28.41 23.18 -7.67
CA LYS A 58 -27.23 23.98 -8.03
C LYS A 58 -26.03 23.12 -8.35
N MET A 59 -25.16 23.64 -9.21
CA MET A 59 -23.87 23.06 -9.54
C MET A 59 -22.82 24.17 -9.62
N GLU A 60 -21.64 23.88 -9.08
CA GLU A 60 -20.51 24.81 -9.07
C GLU A 60 -19.20 24.04 -9.30
N ILE A 61 -18.25 24.65 -10.00
CA ILE A 61 -16.94 24.06 -10.26
C ILE A 61 -15.88 24.84 -9.48
N PHE A 62 -15.24 24.17 -8.53
CA PHE A 62 -14.18 24.76 -7.71
C PHE A 62 -12.79 24.35 -8.22
N LEU A 63 -11.87 25.31 -8.27
CA LEU A 63 -10.44 25.02 -8.30
C LEU A 63 -10.00 24.65 -6.87
N THR A 64 -9.35 23.50 -6.71
CA THR A 64 -9.00 22.95 -5.40
C THR A 64 -7.55 22.50 -5.34
N ASN A 65 -7.01 22.40 -4.14
CA ASN A 65 -5.73 21.74 -3.89
C ASN A 65 -5.90 20.22 -3.64
N HIS A 66 -7.05 19.64 -3.95
CA HIS A 66 -7.25 18.20 -3.79
C HIS A 66 -6.30 17.40 -4.67
N ALA A 67 -5.89 16.24 -4.17
CA ALA A 67 -5.03 15.31 -4.90
C ALA A 67 -3.67 15.90 -5.33
N THR A 68 -3.06 16.77 -4.52
CA THR A 68 -1.81 17.48 -4.85
C THR A 68 -0.60 17.12 -3.99
N ASP A 69 -0.79 16.42 -2.87
CA ASP A 69 0.21 16.24 -1.81
C ASP A 69 0.73 17.56 -1.19
N MET A 70 -0.04 18.66 -1.30
CA MET A 70 0.36 19.97 -0.74
C MET A 70 0.62 19.97 0.78
N HIS A 71 0.09 18.97 1.52
CA HIS A 71 0.31 18.81 2.96
C HIS A 71 1.60 18.07 3.32
N ILE A 72 2.33 17.52 2.35
CA ILE A 72 3.50 16.67 2.57
C ILE A 72 4.76 17.51 2.74
N ILE A 73 5.47 17.30 3.85
CA ILE A 73 6.69 18.00 4.24
C ILE A 73 7.89 17.06 4.07
N GLU A 74 9.00 17.60 3.58
CA GLU A 74 10.30 16.93 3.58
C GLU A 74 11.14 17.48 4.73
N SER A 75 11.30 16.69 5.79
CA SER A 75 12.01 17.10 7.00
C SER A 75 12.58 15.86 7.70
N SER A 76 13.75 16.03 8.31
CA SER A 76 14.36 15.01 9.19
C SER A 76 13.70 14.94 10.57
N GLU A 77 13.07 16.04 11.00
CA GLU A 77 12.36 16.15 12.27
C GLU A 77 10.87 15.83 12.08
N VAL A 78 10.41 14.80 12.78
CA VAL A 78 9.05 14.28 12.71
C VAL A 78 8.26 14.74 13.94
N LYS A 79 7.14 15.42 13.72
CA LYS A 79 6.26 15.95 14.76
C LYS A 79 4.82 15.52 14.51
N ASN A 80 4.07 15.35 15.60
CA ASN A 80 2.62 15.13 15.52
C ASN A 80 1.91 16.29 14.81
N PHE A 81 0.74 16.00 14.23
CA PHE A 81 -0.11 16.96 13.51
C PHE A 81 0.51 17.55 12.25
N ARG A 82 1.47 16.84 11.64
CA ARG A 82 2.10 17.19 10.36
C ARG A 82 2.14 15.97 9.45
N SER A 83 2.40 16.16 8.16
CA SER A 83 2.46 15.07 7.19
C SER A 83 3.77 15.11 6.43
N TYR A 84 4.30 13.94 6.12
CA TYR A 84 5.69 13.82 5.68
C TYR A 84 5.86 12.84 4.53
N ARG A 85 6.94 13.06 3.78
CA ARG A 85 7.58 12.06 2.92
C ARG A 85 8.91 11.69 3.55
N ILE A 86 9.06 10.42 3.95
CA ILE A 86 10.23 9.95 4.72
C ILE A 86 10.76 8.66 4.11
N THR A 87 12.05 8.63 3.80
CA THR A 87 12.76 7.42 3.39
C THR A 87 13.43 6.76 4.59
N GLY A 88 13.33 5.43 4.68
CA GLY A 88 14.00 4.65 5.70
C GLY A 88 14.04 3.15 5.40
N GLU A 89 14.60 2.40 6.34
CA GLU A 89 14.70 0.94 6.27
C GLU A 89 13.69 0.29 7.22
N VAL A 90 12.95 -0.70 6.76
CA VAL A 90 12.02 -1.46 7.62
C VAL A 90 12.82 -2.16 8.72
N ALA A 91 12.52 -1.86 9.98
CA ALA A 91 13.29 -2.33 11.13
C ALA A 91 12.80 -3.70 11.64
N ASN A 92 11.49 -3.94 11.59
CA ASN A 92 10.85 -5.17 12.07
C ASN A 92 9.82 -5.70 11.06
N LYS A 93 9.43 -6.97 11.23
CA LYS A 93 8.35 -7.54 10.43
C LYS A 93 7.04 -6.82 10.79
N PRO A 94 6.21 -6.46 9.80
CA PRO A 94 4.88 -5.93 10.06
C PRO A 94 4.05 -6.87 10.92
N TYR A 95 3.21 -6.31 11.79
CA TYR A 95 2.33 -7.06 12.67
C TYR A 95 0.91 -6.49 12.69
N ASP A 96 -0.07 -7.38 12.76
CA ASP A 96 -1.49 -7.05 12.89
C ASP A 96 -1.85 -6.78 14.36
N ILE A 97 -2.78 -5.86 14.58
CA ILE A 97 -3.41 -5.64 15.89
C ILE A 97 -4.94 -5.85 15.81
N PRO A 98 -5.64 -6.06 16.95
CA PRO A 98 -7.10 -6.12 16.97
C PRO A 98 -7.73 -4.91 16.26
N GLY A 99 -8.77 -5.16 15.48
CA GLY A 99 -9.36 -4.17 14.57
C GLY A 99 -8.79 -4.22 13.14
N GLY A 100 -7.77 -5.04 12.87
CA GLY A 100 -7.26 -5.28 11.52
C GLY A 100 -6.28 -4.22 11.01
N HIS A 101 -5.65 -3.47 11.90
CA HIS A 101 -4.61 -2.50 11.53
C HIS A 101 -3.25 -3.22 11.45
N VAL A 102 -2.38 -2.77 10.55
CA VAL A 102 -1.03 -3.31 10.38
C VAL A 102 -0.01 -2.24 10.73
N PHE A 103 0.96 -2.58 11.58
CA PHE A 103 2.02 -1.68 12.01
C PHE A 103 3.39 -2.24 11.63
N PHE A 104 4.34 -1.35 11.41
CA PHE A 104 5.77 -1.66 11.33
C PHE A 104 6.58 -0.45 11.78
N GLU A 105 7.87 -0.66 11.99
CA GLU A 105 8.82 0.37 12.37
C GLU A 105 9.78 0.65 11.22
N LEU A 106 10.04 1.94 11.00
CA LEU A 106 10.94 2.44 9.98
C LEU A 106 12.15 3.07 10.66
N ARG A 107 13.35 2.54 10.40
CA ARG A 107 14.61 3.13 10.82
C ARG A 107 14.95 4.28 9.88
N ILE A 108 15.05 5.47 10.47
CA ILE A 108 15.39 6.74 9.81
C ILE A 108 16.58 7.38 10.53
N PRO A 109 17.25 8.38 9.93
CA PRO A 109 18.42 9.01 10.57
C PRO A 109 18.16 9.56 11.97
N SER A 110 16.94 10.05 12.24
CA SER A 110 16.54 10.59 13.55
C SER A 110 16.08 9.53 14.56
N GLY A 111 16.00 8.25 14.19
CA GLY A 111 15.61 7.16 15.09
C GLY A 111 14.65 6.16 14.48
N ILE A 112 13.73 5.64 15.29
CA ILE A 112 12.69 4.70 14.86
C ILE A 112 11.36 5.44 14.74
N LEU A 113 10.71 5.35 13.58
CA LEU A 113 9.39 5.90 13.33
C LEU A 113 8.37 4.76 13.17
N LYS A 114 7.29 4.81 13.97
CA LYS A 114 6.18 3.86 13.84
C LYS A 114 5.32 4.24 12.63
N CYS A 115 5.03 3.28 11.76
CA CYS A 115 4.17 3.43 10.59
C CYS A 115 2.96 2.50 10.70
N ALA A 116 1.81 2.93 10.18
CA ALA A 116 0.57 2.17 10.26
C ALA A 116 -0.27 2.25 8.99
N ALA A 117 -0.81 1.10 8.57
CA ALA A 117 -1.92 0.99 7.64
C ALA A 117 -3.17 0.53 8.39
N PHE A 118 -4.13 1.43 8.58
CA PHE A 118 -5.34 1.15 9.35
C PHE A 118 -6.34 0.30 8.54
N GLU A 119 -7.27 -0.37 9.24
CA GLU A 119 -8.35 -1.17 8.63
C GLU A 119 -9.01 -0.52 7.40
N PRO A 120 -9.36 0.78 7.42
CA PRO A 120 -10.05 1.40 6.29
C PRO A 120 -9.23 1.39 4.99
N THR A 121 -7.91 1.15 5.05
CA THR A 121 -7.04 1.05 3.86
C THR A 121 -7.17 -0.29 3.10
N LYS A 122 -8.02 -1.21 3.58
CA LYS A 122 -8.42 -2.45 2.87
C LYS A 122 -7.23 -3.24 2.34
N GLN A 123 -7.16 -3.48 1.03
CA GLN A 123 -6.18 -4.35 0.37
C GLN A 123 -4.75 -3.78 0.45
N PHE A 124 -4.59 -2.47 0.68
CA PHE A 124 -3.27 -1.84 0.86
C PHE A 124 -2.47 -2.49 2.00
N ARG A 125 -3.16 -2.96 3.05
CA ARG A 125 -2.56 -3.72 4.15
C ARG A 125 -1.81 -4.97 3.69
N ASN A 126 -2.21 -5.60 2.57
CA ASN A 126 -1.53 -6.79 2.05
C ASN A 126 -0.13 -6.48 1.51
N VAL A 127 0.05 -5.29 0.91
CA VAL A 127 1.37 -4.79 0.52
C VAL A 127 2.22 -4.58 1.76
N ILE A 128 1.66 -3.92 2.78
CA ILE A 128 2.37 -3.65 4.03
C ILE A 128 2.77 -4.93 4.75
N ARG A 129 1.89 -5.93 4.86
CA ARG A 129 2.21 -7.26 5.44
C ARG A 129 3.32 -8.01 4.72
N SER A 130 3.55 -7.68 3.45
CA SER A 130 4.56 -8.34 2.62
C SER A 130 5.96 -7.73 2.79
N LEU A 131 6.12 -6.66 3.57
CA LEU A 131 7.42 -6.05 3.88
C LEU A 131 8.25 -6.94 4.83
N LEU A 132 9.57 -6.84 4.72
CA LEU A 132 10.55 -7.55 5.56
C LEU A 132 11.60 -6.58 6.12
N PRO A 133 12.21 -6.91 7.28
CA PRO A 133 13.33 -6.15 7.83
C PRO A 133 14.50 -6.03 6.84
N GLY A 134 14.90 -4.80 6.55
CA GLY A 134 15.95 -4.46 5.57
C GLY A 134 15.42 -3.98 4.21
N ASP A 135 14.11 -4.05 3.97
CA ASP A 135 13.51 -3.37 2.81
C ASP A 135 13.67 -1.85 2.97
N VAL A 136 14.01 -1.15 1.87
CA VAL A 136 14.10 0.33 1.86
C VAL A 136 12.85 0.88 1.22
N VAL A 137 12.16 1.75 1.95
CA VAL A 137 10.87 2.31 1.56
C VAL A 137 10.83 3.81 1.81
N GLU A 138 10.03 4.50 1.02
CA GLU A 138 9.64 5.89 1.23
C GLU A 138 8.15 5.94 1.55
N VAL A 139 7.80 6.44 2.74
CA VAL A 139 6.43 6.49 3.25
C VAL A 139 5.87 7.90 3.16
N TYR A 140 4.56 7.99 2.91
CA TYR A 140 3.80 9.23 2.81
C TYR A 140 2.63 9.18 3.77
N GLY A 141 2.46 10.19 4.63
CA GLY A 141 1.35 10.22 5.57
C GLY A 141 1.42 11.25 6.67
N SER A 142 0.31 11.39 7.42
CA SER A 142 0.25 12.25 8.60
C SER A 142 0.67 11.53 9.87
N VAL A 143 1.34 12.25 10.77
CA VAL A 143 1.77 11.75 12.06
C VAL A 143 0.77 12.15 13.15
N LYS A 144 0.23 11.15 13.85
CA LYS A 144 -0.66 11.33 15.00
C LYS A 144 -0.31 10.30 16.05
N LYS A 145 -0.18 10.72 17.32
CA LYS A 145 0.28 9.86 18.43
C LYS A 145 1.58 9.12 18.06
N GLU A 146 2.53 9.87 17.50
CA GLU A 146 3.88 9.39 17.13
C GLU A 146 3.89 8.26 16.09
N THR A 147 2.77 8.06 15.40
CA THR A 147 2.61 7.07 14.33
C THR A 147 2.30 7.77 13.03
N LEU A 148 3.01 7.40 11.96
CA LEU A 148 2.72 7.84 10.59
C LEU A 148 1.61 6.97 9.99
N ASN A 149 0.48 7.60 9.68
CA ASN A 149 -0.67 6.99 9.04
C ASN A 149 -0.46 6.98 7.52
N LEU A 150 -0.26 5.81 6.94
CA LEU A 150 0.11 5.67 5.53
C LEU A 150 -1.02 6.07 4.59
N GLU A 151 -0.69 6.93 3.63
CA GLU A 151 -1.51 7.29 2.48
C GLU A 151 -0.98 6.67 1.18
N LYS A 152 0.34 6.53 1.09
CA LYS A 152 1.08 5.99 -0.05
C LYS A 152 2.45 5.48 0.42
N ILE A 153 3.01 4.51 -0.29
CA ILE A 153 4.35 3.99 -0.05
C ILE A 153 5.05 3.75 -1.37
N ARG A 154 6.36 4.03 -1.42
CA ARG A 154 7.24 3.63 -2.50
C ARG A 154 8.23 2.60 -1.96
N ILE A 155 8.25 1.43 -2.57
CA ILE A 155 9.24 0.40 -2.31
C ILE A 155 10.45 0.69 -3.20
N MET A 156 11.57 1.09 -2.60
CA MET A 156 12.79 1.43 -3.32
C MET A 156 13.70 0.23 -3.52
N ARG A 157 13.80 -0.63 -2.50
CA ARG A 157 14.63 -1.84 -2.54
C ARG A 157 13.98 -2.93 -1.70
N LEU A 158 13.90 -4.12 -2.25
CA LEU A 158 13.46 -5.32 -1.55
C LEU A 158 14.67 -6.17 -1.16
N LYS A 159 14.64 -6.71 0.05
CA LYS A 159 15.57 -7.74 0.50
C LYS A 159 15.10 -9.11 0.02
N ASN A 160 16.03 -9.99 -0.32
CA ASN A 160 15.69 -11.35 -0.68
C ASN A 160 15.08 -12.08 0.52
N GLU A 161 13.95 -12.73 0.30
CA GLU A 161 13.34 -13.62 1.30
C GLU A 161 13.98 -15.00 1.16
N VAL A 162 14.70 -15.43 2.19
CA VAL A 162 15.41 -16.72 2.21
C VAL A 162 14.74 -17.63 3.22
N ILE A 163 14.39 -18.85 2.79
CA ILE A 163 13.98 -19.90 3.71
C ILE A 163 15.04 -20.99 3.80
N GLU A 164 15.18 -21.53 5.01
CA GLU A 164 16.02 -22.68 5.27
C GLU A 164 15.18 -23.94 5.28
N LEU A 165 15.48 -24.84 4.35
CA LEU A 165 14.76 -26.08 4.17
C LEU A 165 15.68 -27.27 4.36
N ASN A 166 15.11 -28.40 4.76
CA ASN A 166 15.87 -29.65 4.77
C ASN A 166 16.34 -29.98 3.34
N PRO A 167 17.56 -30.53 3.21
CA PRO A 167 18.13 -30.88 1.91
C PRO A 167 17.33 -31.99 1.23
N LEU A 168 17.40 -32.02 -0.10
CA LEU A 168 16.86 -33.13 -0.88
C LEU A 168 17.86 -34.28 -0.90
N CYS A 169 17.37 -35.52 -0.89
CA CYS A 169 18.20 -36.69 -1.10
C CYS A 169 18.70 -36.70 -2.54
N PRO A 170 20.03 -36.80 -2.79
CA PRO A 170 20.58 -36.79 -4.14
C PRO A 170 20.18 -38.03 -4.97
N ILE A 171 19.68 -39.09 -4.31
CA ILE A 171 19.30 -40.35 -4.97
C ILE A 171 17.81 -40.39 -5.29
N CYS A 172 16.93 -40.14 -4.30
CA CYS A 172 15.48 -40.25 -4.50
C CYS A 172 14.75 -38.91 -4.64
N GLY A 173 15.44 -37.78 -4.53
CA GLY A 173 14.85 -36.44 -4.61
C GLY A 173 13.93 -36.06 -3.43
N LYS A 174 13.63 -36.98 -2.50
CA LYS A 174 12.78 -36.69 -1.34
C LYS A 174 13.49 -35.82 -0.32
N ARG A 175 12.72 -34.97 0.38
CA ARG A 175 13.24 -34.14 1.48
C ARG A 175 13.77 -35.01 2.62
N MET A 176 14.99 -34.75 3.08
CA MET A 176 15.59 -35.49 4.19
C MET A 176 14.94 -35.14 5.54
N GLU A 177 14.94 -36.10 6.46
CA GLU A 177 14.47 -35.91 7.83
C GLU A 177 15.63 -35.52 8.75
N SER A 178 15.33 -34.91 9.90
CA SER A 178 16.35 -34.63 10.93
C SER A 178 16.93 -35.94 11.49
N ALA A 179 18.26 -35.99 11.65
CA ALA A 179 18.96 -37.13 12.24
C ALA A 179 19.15 -36.99 13.77
N GLY A 180 18.70 -35.88 14.37
CA GLY A 180 18.90 -35.54 15.79
C GLY A 180 19.51 -34.15 15.96
N LYS A 181 19.47 -33.60 17.17
CA LYS A 181 20.05 -32.27 17.49
C LYS A 181 21.55 -32.28 17.14
N GLY A 182 21.95 -31.44 16.20
CA GLY A 182 23.35 -31.33 15.75
C GLY A 182 23.87 -32.48 14.89
N GLN A 183 23.02 -33.44 14.49
CA GLN A 183 23.43 -34.63 13.72
C GLN A 183 23.13 -34.51 12.21
N GLY A 184 22.69 -33.33 11.75
CA GLY A 184 22.33 -33.07 10.36
C GLY A 184 21.03 -33.76 9.92
N PHE A 185 20.97 -34.15 8.65
CA PHE A 185 19.80 -34.72 7.99
C PHE A 185 20.12 -36.08 7.36
N ARG A 186 19.13 -36.96 7.29
CA ARG A 186 19.28 -38.29 6.68
C ARG A 186 18.06 -38.68 5.84
N CYS A 187 18.31 -39.43 4.78
CA CYS A 187 17.27 -40.18 4.08
C CYS A 187 17.19 -41.59 4.66
N LYS A 188 16.05 -41.98 5.23
CA LYS A 188 15.85 -43.34 5.78
C LYS A 188 15.93 -44.43 4.71
N VAL A 189 15.45 -44.13 3.50
CA VAL A 189 15.36 -45.06 2.36
C VAL A 189 16.72 -45.26 1.72
N CYS A 190 17.38 -44.19 1.29
CA CYS A 190 18.64 -44.26 0.55
C CYS A 190 19.89 -44.24 1.45
N LYS A 191 19.72 -44.10 2.78
CA LYS A 191 20.80 -44.01 3.79
C LYS A 191 21.80 -42.85 3.62
N THR A 192 21.57 -41.95 2.67
CA THR A 192 22.37 -40.72 2.46
C THR A 192 22.20 -39.74 3.62
N LYS A 193 23.23 -38.93 3.89
CA LYS A 193 23.23 -37.87 4.92
C LYS A 193 23.59 -36.52 4.32
N ALA A 194 23.20 -35.44 5.00
CA ALA A 194 23.59 -34.07 4.69
C ALA A 194 23.82 -33.28 5.98
N GLY A 195 24.80 -32.39 5.98
CA GLY A 195 25.21 -31.64 7.19
C GLY A 195 24.32 -30.44 7.50
N GLU A 196 23.90 -29.69 6.47
CA GLU A 196 23.26 -28.39 6.63
C GLU A 196 21.92 -28.30 5.90
N LYS A 197 21.14 -27.28 6.26
CA LYS A 197 19.93 -26.92 5.53
C LYS A 197 20.29 -26.25 4.21
N CYS A 198 19.46 -26.46 3.20
CA CYS A 198 19.54 -25.69 1.97
C CYS A 198 18.86 -24.34 2.17
N ARG A 199 19.54 -23.27 1.79
CA ARG A 199 18.97 -21.91 1.68
C ARG A 199 18.39 -21.74 0.29
N MET A 200 17.15 -21.28 0.21
CA MET A 200 16.46 -21.01 -1.05
C MET A 200 15.80 -19.65 -0.99
N GLU A 201 16.02 -18.84 -2.03
CA GLU A 201 15.33 -17.57 -2.20
C GLU A 201 13.91 -17.81 -2.70
N ILE A 202 12.94 -17.13 -2.09
CA ILE A 202 11.54 -17.16 -2.51
C ILE A 202 11.22 -15.84 -3.22
N PRO A 203 10.49 -15.87 -4.35
CA PRO A 203 9.96 -14.65 -4.94
C PRO A 203 9.06 -13.91 -3.96
N ARG A 204 9.32 -12.60 -3.80
CA ARG A 204 8.49 -11.71 -2.98
C ARG A 204 7.11 -11.53 -3.63
N LYS A 205 6.08 -11.31 -2.82
CA LYS A 205 4.69 -11.02 -3.28
C LYS A 205 4.49 -9.58 -3.79
N ILE A 206 5.52 -8.75 -3.65
CA ILE A 206 5.52 -7.33 -3.99
C ILE A 206 6.77 -7.03 -4.83
N SER A 207 6.65 -6.05 -5.72
CA SER A 207 7.73 -5.47 -6.52
C SER A 207 8.11 -4.08 -6.03
N THR A 208 9.25 -3.55 -6.48
CA THR A 208 9.61 -2.13 -6.31
C THR A 208 8.58 -1.23 -6.98
N GLY A 209 8.54 0.04 -6.59
CA GLY A 209 7.63 1.03 -7.13
C GLY A 209 6.61 1.55 -6.13
N TYR A 210 5.62 2.26 -6.63
CA TYR A 210 4.62 2.96 -5.83
C TYR A 210 3.35 2.13 -5.63
N TYR A 211 2.82 2.19 -4.42
CA TYR A 211 1.53 1.64 -4.01
C TYR A 211 0.77 2.71 -3.24
N GLU A 212 -0.54 2.76 -3.40
CA GLU A 212 -1.43 3.70 -2.72
C GLU A 212 -2.60 3.00 -2.04
N VAL A 213 -3.21 3.70 -1.08
CA VAL A 213 -4.49 3.28 -0.52
C VAL A 213 -5.59 3.29 -1.60
N PRO A 214 -6.62 2.43 -1.49
CA PRO A 214 -7.71 2.41 -2.46
C PRO A 214 -8.52 3.72 -2.39
N PRO A 215 -9.30 4.06 -3.44
CA PRO A 215 -10.09 5.28 -3.48
C PRO A 215 -10.98 5.51 -2.26
N CYS A 216 -11.54 4.45 -1.68
CA CYS A 216 -12.37 4.55 -0.47
C CYS A 216 -11.65 5.06 0.78
N ALA A 217 -10.33 4.91 0.81
CA ALA A 217 -9.49 5.34 1.93
C ALA A 217 -8.69 6.61 1.63
N ARG A 218 -8.83 7.17 0.42
CA ARG A 218 -8.01 8.30 0.01
C ARG A 218 -8.46 9.59 0.68
N ARG A 219 -7.50 10.32 1.24
CA ARG A 219 -7.74 11.64 1.85
C ARG A 219 -7.80 12.72 0.77
N HIS A 220 -8.44 13.84 1.07
CA HIS A 220 -8.65 14.93 0.09
C HIS A 220 -7.36 15.41 -0.59
N LEU A 221 -6.27 15.54 0.16
CA LEU A 221 -5.02 16.11 -0.35
C LEU A 221 -4.07 15.08 -0.97
N THR A 222 -4.22 13.79 -0.65
CA THR A 222 -3.34 12.72 -1.14
C THR A 222 -3.33 12.67 -2.66
N LYS A 223 -2.18 12.88 -3.28
CA LYS A 223 -2.00 12.79 -4.74
C LYS A 223 -2.02 11.33 -5.17
N PRO A 224 -3.03 10.90 -5.97
CA PRO A 224 -3.16 9.54 -6.43
C PRO A 224 -2.08 9.21 -7.46
N LEU A 225 -1.70 7.94 -7.56
CA LEU A 225 -0.61 7.51 -8.45
C LEU A 225 -0.89 7.84 -9.91
N ILE A 226 -2.15 7.82 -10.33
CA ILE A 226 -2.53 8.16 -11.71
C ILE A 226 -2.08 9.57 -12.12
N ARG A 227 -2.00 10.50 -11.16
CA ARG A 227 -1.55 11.89 -11.36
C ARG A 227 -0.04 12.10 -11.14
N MET A 228 0.69 11.04 -10.82
CA MET A 228 2.14 11.10 -10.64
C MET A 228 2.84 10.69 -11.92
N ASN A 229 3.72 11.55 -12.44
CA ASN A 229 4.57 11.24 -13.59
C ASN A 229 5.84 10.50 -13.13
N VAL A 230 5.66 9.26 -12.68
CA VAL A 230 6.72 8.37 -12.17
C VAL A 230 6.55 6.96 -12.75
N SER A 231 7.64 6.20 -12.82
CA SER A 231 7.62 4.79 -13.23
C SER A 231 7.09 3.87 -12.11
N GLU A 232 6.73 2.64 -12.47
CA GLU A 232 6.37 1.55 -11.55
C GLU A 232 5.21 1.89 -10.59
N ARG A 233 4.06 2.28 -11.16
CA ARG A 233 2.84 2.60 -10.40
C ARG A 233 1.92 1.38 -10.34
N HIS A 234 1.67 0.86 -9.14
CA HIS A 234 0.75 -0.26 -8.92
C HIS A 234 -0.64 0.29 -8.61
N ILE A 235 -1.38 0.61 -9.67
CA ILE A 235 -2.76 1.10 -9.57
C ILE A 235 -3.69 -0.11 -9.65
N PHE A 236 -4.33 -0.43 -8.53
CA PHE A 236 -5.40 -1.42 -8.49
C PHE A 236 -6.72 -0.69 -8.68
N ARG A 237 -7.40 -0.95 -9.80
CA ARG A 237 -8.77 -0.49 -10.03
C ARG A 237 -9.70 -1.56 -9.49
#